data_AF-A0A935TGM7-F1
#
_entry.id   AF-A0A935TGM7-F1
#
_cell.length_a   1.000
_cell.length_b   1.000
_cell.length_c   1.000
_cell.angle_alpha   90.00
_cell.angle_beta   90.00
_cell.angle_gamma   90.00
#
_symmetry.space_group_name_H-M   'P 1'
#
loop_
_entity.id
_entity.type
_entity.pdbx_description
1 polymer ?
#
loop_
_entity_poly.entity_id
_entity_poly.type
_entity_poly.pdbx_seq_one_letter_code
_entity_poly.pdbx_strand_id
1 'polypeptide(L)'
;MSSIFKFGEVVSGYNIRVLNEREIRAGAGLLFVFMFIAILSAIMQGSFTLLKYAVMIFLADMLIRVLVNPKYSPVLILGRFFVRNQVPEYVGAVQKKFAWFIGIGLGLTMFILINIMNTFSFITGLICLICLIFLFFESAFGICLGCKFYSWIYKEKAQYCPGEVCEIKDRHEIQKTNLPQWVIVIAFIAYIISIVYLFNDNFKVPPRELFSGKSLEEMQQE
;
A
#
# COMPACT_ATOMS: atom_id res chain seq x y z
N MET A 1 -15.19 -21.32 23.47
CA MET A 1 -13.96 -21.21 22.66
C MET A 1 -13.47 -19.78 22.69
N SER A 2 -12.21 -19.58 23.10
CA SER A 2 -11.65 -18.31 23.58
C SER A 2 -11.85 -17.15 22.60
N SER A 3 -12.31 -16.01 23.11
CA SER A 3 -12.60 -14.80 22.31
C SER A 3 -11.38 -14.18 21.64
N ILE A 4 -10.17 -14.68 21.94
CA ILE A 4 -8.90 -14.12 21.52
C ILE A 4 -8.59 -14.46 20.06
N PHE A 5 -8.84 -15.69 19.59
CA PHE A 5 -8.50 -16.16 18.23
C PHE A 5 -9.57 -15.88 17.16
N LYS A 6 -10.37 -14.82 17.35
CA LYS A 6 -11.47 -14.49 16.44
C LYS A 6 -11.00 -13.53 15.35
N PHE A 7 -11.20 -13.90 14.08
CA PHE A 7 -10.91 -13.02 12.95
C PHE A 7 -12.17 -12.22 12.55
N GLY A 8 -12.08 -10.89 12.64
CA GLY A 8 -13.18 -9.96 12.35
C GLY A 8 -14.08 -9.65 13.55
N GLU A 9 -14.81 -8.54 13.44
CA GLU A 9 -15.76 -8.06 14.45
C GLU A 9 -17.20 -8.40 14.06
N VAL A 10 -18.07 -8.59 15.06
CA VAL A 10 -19.51 -8.78 14.86
C VAL A 10 -20.18 -7.44 15.10
N VAL A 11 -20.81 -6.90 14.06
CA VAL A 11 -21.48 -5.59 14.07
C VAL A 11 -22.96 -5.80 13.79
N SER A 12 -23.84 -5.11 14.51
CA SER A 12 -25.29 -5.20 14.29
C SER A 12 -25.65 -4.74 12.87
N GLY A 13 -26.46 -5.54 12.16
CA GLY A 13 -26.83 -5.28 10.76
C GLY A 13 -25.99 -6.03 9.72
N TYR A 14 -24.95 -6.79 10.14
CA TYR A 14 -24.13 -7.60 9.25
C TYR A 14 -24.25 -9.09 9.59
N ASN A 15 -24.48 -9.92 8.56
CA ASN A 15 -24.62 -11.37 8.72
C ASN A 15 -23.28 -12.12 8.83
N ILE A 16 -22.20 -11.46 8.42
CA ILE A 16 -20.84 -11.99 8.50
C ILE A 16 -19.98 -11.10 9.39
N ARG A 17 -18.81 -11.63 9.78
CA ARG A 17 -17.81 -10.81 10.46
C ARG A 17 -17.21 -9.81 9.50
N VAL A 18 -17.05 -8.60 10.01
CA VAL A 18 -16.57 -7.46 9.23
C VAL A 18 -15.31 -6.86 9.86
N LEU A 19 -14.59 -6.09 9.05
CA LEU A 19 -13.49 -5.25 9.48
C LEU A 19 -13.73 -3.84 8.96
N ASN A 20 -13.16 -2.84 9.61
CA ASN A 20 -13.24 -1.48 9.12
C ASN A 20 -12.19 -1.27 8.01
N GLU A 21 -12.62 -0.96 6.79
CA GLU A 21 -11.74 -0.77 5.64
C GLU A 21 -10.83 0.44 5.83
N ARG A 22 -11.29 1.49 6.50
CA ARG A 22 -10.50 2.72 6.69
C ARG A 22 -9.25 2.48 7.53
N GLU A 23 -9.36 1.70 8.62
CA GLU A 23 -8.18 1.34 9.43
C GLU A 23 -7.22 0.42 8.67
N ILE A 24 -7.74 -0.46 7.81
CA ILE A 24 -6.94 -1.34 6.96
C ILE A 24 -6.16 -0.51 5.93
N ARG A 25 -6.82 0.43 5.25
CA ARG A 25 -6.20 1.33 4.26
C ARG A 25 -5.13 2.23 4.88
N ALA A 26 -5.40 2.75 6.08
CA ALA A 26 -4.42 3.51 6.84
C ALA A 26 -3.22 2.64 7.25
N GLY A 27 -3.47 1.43 7.76
CA GLY A 27 -2.41 0.47 8.10
C GLY A 27 -1.56 0.06 6.90
N ALA A 28 -2.19 -0.17 5.74
CA ALA A 28 -1.49 -0.46 4.49
C ALA A 28 -0.60 0.71 4.04
N GLY A 29 -1.08 1.95 4.21
CA GLY A 29 -0.30 3.16 3.93
C GLY A 29 0.92 3.32 4.82
N LEU A 30 0.77 3.06 6.13
CA LEU A 30 1.89 3.09 7.07
C LEU A 30 2.96 2.06 6.71
N LEU A 31 2.55 0.82 6.43
CA LEU A 31 3.47 -0.23 6.00
C LEU A 31 4.11 0.08 4.65
N PHE A 32 3.35 0.66 3.71
CA PHE A 32 3.86 1.08 2.41
C PHE A 32 4.99 2.09 2.57
N VAL A 33 4.75 3.18 3.30
CA VAL A 33 5.76 4.24 3.52
C VAL A 33 6.99 3.67 4.19
N PHE A 34 6.81 2.87 5.24
CA PHE A 34 7.93 2.28 5.97
C PHE A 34 8.78 1.35 5.11
N MET A 35 8.14 0.43 4.38
CA MET A 35 8.82 -0.47 3.44
C MET A 35 9.48 0.29 2.29
N PHE A 36 8.81 1.31 1.76
CA PHE A 36 9.33 2.12 0.66
C PHE A 36 10.62 2.85 1.07
N ILE A 37 10.63 3.50 2.24
CA ILE A 37 11.83 4.15 2.79
C ILE A 37 12.94 3.12 3.03
N ALA A 38 12.60 1.94 3.57
CA ALA A 38 13.57 0.89 3.83
C ALA A 38 14.23 0.37 2.53
N ILE A 39 13.46 0.23 1.45
CA ILE A 39 13.96 -0.16 0.14
C ILE A 39 14.81 0.95 -0.48
N LEU A 40 14.37 2.22 -0.41
CA LEU A 40 15.17 3.35 -0.89
C LEU A 40 16.51 3.45 -0.16
N SER A 41 16.51 3.26 1.16
CA SER A 41 17.75 3.22 1.96
C SER A 41 18.68 2.11 1.50
N ALA A 42 18.15 0.93 1.18
CA ALA A 42 18.94 -0.19 0.67
C ALA A 42 19.53 0.11 -0.72
N ILE A 43 18.77 0.75 -1.62
CA ILE A 43 19.20 1.07 -3.00
C ILE A 43 20.22 2.23 -3.01
N MET A 44 19.93 3.31 -2.29
CA MET A 44 20.75 4.53 -2.36
C MET A 44 22.00 4.46 -1.50
N GLN A 45 21.91 3.83 -0.31
CA GLN A 45 23.01 3.79 0.66
C GLN A 45 23.69 2.43 0.72
N GLY A 46 23.15 1.40 0.06
CA GLY A 46 23.64 0.02 0.15
C GLY A 46 23.39 -0.64 1.52
N SER A 47 22.69 0.03 2.43
CA SER A 47 22.46 -0.45 3.80
C SER A 47 21.14 -1.22 3.89
N PHE A 48 21.23 -2.53 4.13
CA PHE A 48 20.08 -3.42 4.28
C PHE A 48 19.52 -3.47 5.71
N THR A 49 20.13 -2.76 6.66
CA THR A 49 19.75 -2.79 8.07
C THR A 49 18.29 -2.38 8.29
N LEU A 50 17.88 -1.26 7.69
CA LEU A 50 16.50 -0.78 7.80
C LEU A 50 15.52 -1.76 7.14
N LEU A 51 15.89 -2.35 6.01
CA LEU A 51 15.06 -3.34 5.31
C LEU A 51 14.86 -4.63 6.12
N LYS A 52 15.91 -5.10 6.80
CA LYS A 52 15.82 -6.26 7.70
C LYS A 52 14.80 -6.05 8.81
N TYR A 53 14.89 -4.91 9.51
CA TYR A 53 13.91 -4.52 10.52
C TYR A 53 12.51 -4.36 9.94
N ALA A 54 12.40 -3.75 8.75
CA ALA A 54 11.10 -3.51 8.13
C ALA A 54 10.38 -4.82 7.79
N VAL A 55 11.09 -5.79 7.21
CA VAL A 55 10.55 -7.13 6.91
C VAL A 55 10.16 -7.87 8.19
N MET A 56 10.97 -7.78 9.26
CA MET A 56 10.68 -8.42 10.53
C MET A 56 9.40 -7.86 11.18
N ILE A 57 9.27 -6.53 11.22
CA ILE A 57 8.08 -5.84 11.76
C ILE A 57 6.85 -6.16 10.92
N PHE A 58 6.96 -6.11 9.58
CA PHE A 58 5.87 -6.45 8.67
C PHE A 58 5.36 -7.88 8.89
N LEU A 59 6.28 -8.84 8.96
CA LEU A 59 5.93 -10.25 9.17
C LEU A 59 5.29 -10.46 10.55
N ALA A 60 5.86 -9.87 11.60
CA ALA A 60 5.30 -9.96 12.95
C ALA A 60 3.88 -9.39 13.02
N ASP A 61 3.66 -8.21 12.45
CA ASP A 61 2.33 -7.59 12.40
C ASP A 61 1.32 -8.46 11.64
N MET A 62 1.70 -8.99 10.46
CA MET A 62 0.84 -9.88 9.68
C MET A 62 0.51 -11.19 10.40
N LEU A 63 1.48 -11.79 11.09
CA LEU A 63 1.26 -13.00 11.89
C LEU A 63 0.27 -12.73 13.04
N ILE A 64 0.45 -11.65 13.80
CA ILE A 64 -0.49 -11.27 14.87
C ILE A 64 -1.89 -11.02 14.29
N ARG A 65 -1.96 -10.32 13.16
CA ARG A 65 -3.20 -9.94 12.49
C ARG A 65 -4.01 -11.15 12.02
N VAL A 66 -3.37 -12.17 11.44
CA VAL A 66 -4.06 -13.34 10.86
C VAL A 66 -4.23 -14.47 11.86
N LEU A 67 -3.21 -14.75 12.68
CA LEU A 67 -3.21 -15.91 13.58
C LEU A 67 -3.87 -15.61 14.92
N VAL A 68 -3.67 -14.41 15.48
CA VAL A 68 -4.23 -14.03 16.77
C VAL A 68 -5.55 -13.29 16.57
N ASN A 69 -5.48 -12.00 16.23
CA ASN A 69 -6.65 -11.16 16.02
C ASN A 69 -6.25 -9.86 15.31
N PRO A 70 -6.99 -9.41 14.28
CA PRO A 70 -6.77 -8.10 13.66
C PRO A 70 -6.83 -6.94 14.67
N LYS A 71 -7.62 -7.08 15.74
CA LYS A 71 -7.76 -6.07 16.80
C LYS A 71 -6.45 -5.79 17.55
N TYR A 72 -5.52 -6.75 17.59
CA TYR A 72 -4.24 -6.63 18.29
C TYR A 72 -3.06 -6.32 17.37
N SER A 73 -3.28 -6.20 16.06
CA SER A 73 -2.22 -5.82 15.11
C SER A 73 -1.75 -4.39 15.43
N PRO A 74 -0.47 -4.19 15.79
CA PRO A 74 0.06 -2.86 16.12
C PRO A 74 -0.16 -1.84 15.01
N VAL A 75 0.00 -2.25 13.76
CA VAL A 75 -0.19 -1.37 12.61
C VAL A 75 -1.68 -0.99 12.45
N LEU A 76 -2.61 -1.92 12.65
CA LEU A 76 -4.04 -1.60 12.59
C LEU A 76 -4.49 -0.73 13.76
N ILE A 77 -3.89 -0.90 14.95
CA ILE A 77 -4.13 -0.01 16.10
C ILE A 77 -3.71 1.42 15.75
N LEU A 78 -2.54 1.60 15.13
CA LEU A 78 -2.10 2.91 14.65
C LEU A 78 -3.02 3.44 13.55
N GLY A 79 -3.39 2.60 12.58
CA GLY A 79 -4.33 2.96 11.53
C GLY A 79 -5.66 3.46 12.10
N ARG A 80 -6.22 2.74 13.07
CA ARG A 80 -7.44 3.12 13.80
C ARG A 80 -7.28 4.45 14.53
N PHE A 81 -6.13 4.69 15.15
CA PHE A 81 -5.86 5.97 15.82
C PHE A 81 -5.91 7.14 14.82
N PHE A 82 -5.32 6.98 13.63
CA PHE A 82 -5.32 8.03 12.60
C PHE A 82 -6.71 8.28 12.00
N VAL A 83 -7.52 7.23 11.77
CA VAL A 83 -8.84 7.37 11.13
C VAL A 83 -10.01 7.46 12.12
N ARG A 84 -9.75 7.64 13.42
CA ARG A 84 -10.77 7.55 14.49
C ARG A 84 -11.97 8.49 14.36
N ASN A 85 -11.80 9.61 13.64
CA ASN A 85 -12.85 10.61 13.44
C ASN A 85 -13.66 10.39 12.14
N GLN A 86 -13.39 9.31 11.40
CA GLN A 86 -14.10 8.97 10.17
C GLN A 86 -15.20 7.93 10.44
N VAL A 87 -16.32 8.03 9.71
CA VAL A 87 -17.38 7.02 9.76
C VAL A 87 -16.82 5.67 9.27
N PRO A 88 -16.92 4.59 10.06
CA PRO A 88 -16.36 3.29 9.68
C PRO A 88 -17.05 2.74 8.44
N GLU A 89 -16.27 2.07 7.61
CA GLU A 89 -16.75 1.41 6.40
C GLU A 89 -16.45 -0.07 6.52
N TYR A 90 -17.46 -0.93 6.46
CA TYR A 90 -17.29 -2.34 6.80
C TYR A 90 -17.09 -3.21 5.56
N VAL A 91 -16.04 -4.03 5.60
CA VAL A 91 -15.72 -5.04 4.58
C VAL A 91 -15.79 -6.46 5.16
N GLY A 92 -16.19 -7.43 4.34
CA GLY A 92 -16.20 -8.84 4.73
C GLY A 92 -14.82 -9.38 5.16
N ALA A 93 -14.75 -9.95 6.36
CA ALA A 93 -13.47 -10.38 6.94
C ALA A 93 -12.85 -11.60 6.21
N VAL A 94 -13.65 -12.51 5.66
CA VAL A 94 -13.17 -13.77 5.04
C VAL A 94 -12.21 -13.51 3.86
N GLN A 95 -12.57 -12.57 2.97
CA GLN A 95 -11.77 -12.22 1.80
C GLN A 95 -10.45 -11.54 2.18
N LYS A 96 -10.49 -10.68 3.20
CA LYS A 96 -9.29 -9.98 3.69
C LYS A 96 -8.34 -10.96 4.38
N LYS A 97 -8.86 -11.97 5.07
CA LYS A 97 -8.05 -13.05 5.65
C LYS A 97 -7.22 -13.75 4.58
N PHE A 98 -7.82 -14.09 3.44
CA PHE A 98 -7.11 -14.71 2.32
C PHE A 98 -6.01 -13.79 1.76
N ALA A 99 -6.30 -12.51 1.53
CA ALA A 99 -5.31 -11.55 1.07
C ALA A 99 -4.12 -11.43 2.03
N TRP A 100 -4.37 -11.43 3.34
CA TRP A 100 -3.30 -11.36 4.34
C TRP A 100 -2.48 -12.66 4.47
N PHE A 101 -3.05 -13.83 4.14
CA PHE A 101 -2.25 -15.05 4.02
C PHE A 101 -1.24 -14.96 2.87
N ILE A 102 -1.62 -14.35 1.74
CA ILE A 102 -0.67 -14.06 0.65
C ILE A 102 0.43 -13.11 1.17
N GLY A 103 0.05 -12.09 1.93
CA GLY A 103 0.99 -11.17 2.59
C GLY A 103 1.98 -11.88 3.52
N ILE A 104 1.52 -12.84 4.33
CA ILE A 104 2.39 -13.69 5.17
C ILE A 104 3.35 -14.51 4.31
N GLY A 105 2.86 -15.14 3.24
CA GLY A 105 3.71 -15.91 2.33
C GLY A 105 4.86 -15.08 1.77
N LEU A 106 4.54 -13.91 1.21
CA LEU A 106 5.53 -12.98 0.65
C LEU A 106 6.49 -12.46 1.74
N GLY A 107 5.96 -12.07 2.90
CA GLY A 107 6.76 -11.59 4.04
C GLY A 107 7.70 -12.65 4.59
N LEU A 108 7.25 -13.90 4.70
CA LEU A 108 8.06 -15.02 5.18
C LEU A 108 9.18 -15.35 4.18
N THR A 109 8.87 -15.39 2.88
CA THR A 109 9.90 -15.59 1.85
C THR A 109 10.97 -14.51 1.91
N MET A 110 10.57 -13.24 2.03
CA MET A 110 11.53 -12.13 2.16
C MET A 110 12.32 -12.19 3.46
N PHE A 111 11.70 -12.59 4.56
CA PHE A 111 12.37 -12.77 5.84
C PHE A 111 13.47 -13.84 5.73
N ILE A 112 13.17 -14.99 5.14
CA ILE A 112 14.16 -16.06 4.95
C ILE A 112 15.30 -15.56 4.05
N LEU A 113 14.99 -14.95 2.91
CA LEU A 113 16.01 -14.51 1.95
C LEU A 113 16.92 -13.41 2.49
N ILE A 114 16.36 -12.36 3.11
CA ILE A 114 17.14 -11.17 3.54
C ILE A 114 17.66 -11.30 4.98
N ASN A 115 16.86 -11.82 5.92
CA ASN A 115 17.26 -11.87 7.32
C ASN A 115 18.05 -13.13 7.67
N ILE A 116 17.63 -14.30 7.18
CA ILE A 116 18.27 -15.58 7.51
C ILE A 116 19.44 -15.87 6.56
N MET A 117 19.16 -15.91 5.25
CA MET A 117 20.17 -16.22 4.24
C MET A 117 21.07 -15.04 3.90
N ASN A 118 20.65 -13.82 4.26
CA ASN A 118 21.37 -12.58 3.97
C ASN A 118 21.73 -12.39 2.48
N THR A 119 20.82 -12.81 1.60
CA THR A 119 21.00 -12.78 0.15
C THR A 119 20.22 -11.62 -0.46
N PHE A 120 20.85 -10.91 -1.40
CA PHE A 120 20.20 -9.92 -2.26
C PHE A 120 20.26 -10.40 -3.72
N SER A 121 19.13 -10.31 -4.42
CA SER A 121 19.00 -10.69 -5.83
C SER A 121 17.91 -9.87 -6.52
N PHE A 122 17.91 -9.84 -7.84
CA PHE A 122 16.82 -9.29 -8.63
C PHE A 122 15.45 -9.88 -8.24
N ILE A 123 15.41 -11.17 -7.90
CA ILE A 123 14.19 -11.85 -7.43
C ILE A 123 13.66 -11.22 -6.13
N THR A 124 14.55 -10.94 -5.17
CA THR A 124 14.14 -10.28 -3.91
C THR A 124 13.61 -8.86 -4.16
N GLY A 125 14.21 -8.13 -5.10
CA GLY A 125 13.72 -6.81 -5.50
C GLY A 125 12.33 -6.87 -6.13
N LEU A 126 12.10 -7.86 -7.01
CA LEU A 126 10.81 -8.06 -7.66
C LEU A 126 9.71 -8.42 -6.65
N ILE A 127 9.99 -9.29 -5.70
CA ILE A 127 9.03 -9.64 -4.62
C ILE A 127 8.69 -8.40 -3.79
N CYS A 128 9.68 -7.60 -3.37
CA CYS A 128 9.47 -6.34 -2.68
C CYS A 128 8.58 -5.37 -3.48
N LEU A 129 8.84 -5.23 -4.78
CA LEU A 129 8.05 -4.38 -5.68
C LEU A 129 6.59 -4.82 -5.72
N ILE A 130 6.33 -6.12 -5.86
CA ILE A 130 4.96 -6.68 -5.84
C ILE A 130 4.27 -6.38 -4.51
N CYS A 131 4.95 -6.58 -3.38
CA CYS A 131 4.43 -6.24 -2.05
C CYS A 131 4.06 -4.75 -1.95
N LEU A 132 4.93 -3.86 -2.42
CA LEU A 132 4.67 -2.41 -2.43
C LEU A 132 3.47 -2.06 -3.30
N ILE A 133 3.32 -2.68 -4.48
CA ILE A 133 2.17 -2.48 -5.35
C ILE A 133 0.88 -2.89 -4.62
N PHE A 134 0.87 -4.04 -3.95
CA PHE A 134 -0.32 -4.49 -3.21
C PHE A 134 -0.71 -3.51 -2.10
N LEU A 135 0.26 -3.06 -1.29
CA LEU A 135 0.03 -2.09 -0.23
C LEU A 135 -0.40 -0.71 -0.78
N PHE A 136 0.20 -0.27 -1.88
CA PHE A 136 -0.14 1.01 -2.52
C PHE A 136 -1.57 1.03 -3.04
N PHE A 137 -1.99 -0.02 -3.76
CA PHE A 137 -3.35 -0.10 -4.29
C PHE A 137 -4.40 -0.17 -3.17
N GLU A 138 -4.10 -0.90 -2.09
CA GLU A 138 -4.98 -0.96 -0.92
C GLU A 138 -5.06 0.41 -0.24
N SER A 139 -3.93 1.10 -0.05
CA SER A 139 -3.91 2.40 0.62
C SER A 139 -4.52 3.54 -0.23
N ALA A 140 -3.97 3.76 -1.42
CA ALA A 140 -4.30 4.90 -2.27
C ALA A 140 -5.69 4.78 -2.91
N PHE A 141 -5.98 3.64 -3.55
CA PHE A 141 -7.23 3.45 -4.27
C PHE A 141 -8.32 2.75 -3.44
N GLY A 142 -7.99 2.17 -2.29
CA GLY A 142 -8.94 1.34 -1.54
C GLY A 142 -9.26 0.03 -2.24
N ILE A 143 -8.39 -0.43 -3.16
CA ILE A 143 -8.59 -1.64 -3.95
C ILE A 143 -7.64 -2.72 -3.44
N CYS A 144 -8.18 -3.74 -2.77
CA CYS A 144 -7.40 -4.90 -2.37
C CYS A 144 -7.30 -5.91 -3.53
N LEU A 145 -6.14 -5.92 -4.21
CA LEU A 145 -5.87 -6.85 -5.32
C LEU A 145 -5.97 -8.32 -4.89
N GLY A 146 -5.58 -8.65 -3.65
CA GLY A 146 -5.73 -10.00 -3.10
C GLY A 146 -7.19 -10.45 -2.97
N CYS A 147 -8.09 -9.55 -2.53
CA CYS A 147 -9.52 -9.85 -2.48
C CYS A 147 -10.12 -9.99 -3.90
N LYS A 148 -9.65 -9.20 -4.87
CA LYS A 148 -10.07 -9.33 -6.27
C LYS A 148 -9.68 -10.68 -6.87
N PHE A 149 -8.46 -11.15 -6.59
CA PHE A 149 -7.99 -12.46 -7.00
C PHE A 149 -8.80 -13.60 -6.36
N TYR A 150 -9.14 -13.47 -5.07
CA TYR A 150 -10.02 -14.41 -4.39
C TYR A 150 -11.40 -14.55 -5.05
N SER A 151 -12.06 -13.42 -5.35
CA SER A 151 -13.37 -13.44 -6.00
C SER A 151 -13.32 -14.04 -7.40
N TRP A 152 -12.22 -13.83 -8.15
CA TRP A 152 -12.03 -14.43 -9.46
C TRP A 152 -11.90 -15.96 -9.42
N ILE A 153 -11.18 -16.50 -8.43
CA ILE A 153 -10.99 -17.96 -8.27
C ILE A 153 -12.25 -18.63 -7.75
N TYR A 154 -12.80 -18.12 -6.64
CA TYR A 154 -13.87 -18.81 -5.92
C TYR A 154 -15.26 -18.53 -6.48
N LYS A 155 -15.41 -17.57 -7.42
CA LYS A 155 -16.69 -17.12 -8.02
C LYS A 155 -17.78 -16.73 -7.03
N GLU A 156 -17.52 -16.80 -5.73
CA GLU A 156 -18.37 -16.25 -4.70
C GLU A 156 -18.36 -14.72 -4.85
N LYS A 157 -19.56 -14.14 -4.84
CA LYS A 157 -19.70 -12.69 -4.70
C LYS A 157 -19.03 -12.33 -3.39
N ALA A 158 -18.03 -11.47 -3.45
CA ALA A 158 -17.59 -10.78 -2.25
C ALA A 158 -18.85 -10.30 -1.51
N GLN A 159 -18.93 -10.56 -0.21
CA GLN A 159 -20.01 -10.07 0.64
C GLN A 159 -19.51 -8.83 1.38
N TYR A 160 -20.30 -7.76 1.34
CA TYR A 160 -19.99 -6.45 1.93
C TYR A 160 -18.65 -5.89 1.41
N CYS A 161 -18.64 -5.42 0.15
CA CYS A 161 -17.51 -4.68 -0.42
C CYS A 161 -17.50 -3.24 0.12
N PRO A 162 -16.33 -2.63 0.30
CA PRO A 162 -16.25 -1.18 0.47
C PRO A 162 -16.92 -0.48 -0.71
N GLY A 163 -17.73 0.54 -0.44
CA GLY A 163 -18.42 1.38 -1.41
C GLY A 163 -19.57 0.73 -2.16
N GLU A 164 -20.21 -0.32 -1.61
CA GLU A 164 -21.29 -1.09 -2.26
C GLU A 164 -20.92 -1.76 -3.60
N VAL A 165 -19.62 -1.82 -3.96
CA VAL A 165 -19.13 -2.28 -5.28
C VAL A 165 -19.42 -3.78 -5.58
N CYS A 166 -19.90 -4.52 -4.58
CA CYS A 166 -20.29 -5.93 -4.73
C CYS A 166 -21.56 -6.12 -5.57
N GLU A 167 -22.44 -5.13 -5.61
CA GLU A 167 -23.51 -5.07 -6.60
C GLU A 167 -22.99 -4.22 -7.76
N ILE A 168 -22.92 -4.81 -8.96
CA ILE A 168 -22.67 -4.07 -10.20
C ILE A 168 -23.95 -3.23 -10.44
N LYS A 169 -24.14 -2.17 -9.65
CA LYS A 169 -25.11 -1.13 -9.93
C LYS A 169 -24.59 -0.33 -11.12
N ASP A 170 -25.50 0.12 -11.97
CA ASP A 170 -25.14 1.02 -13.05
C ASP A 170 -24.39 2.24 -12.50
N ARG A 171 -23.29 2.60 -13.16
CA ARG A 171 -22.46 3.72 -12.74
C ARG A 171 -23.32 4.97 -12.68
N HIS A 172 -23.30 5.65 -11.52
CA HIS A 172 -23.90 6.97 -11.39
C HIS A 172 -23.27 7.92 -12.43
N GLU A 173 -24.01 8.92 -12.89
CA GLU A 173 -23.53 9.81 -13.96
C GLU A 173 -22.20 10.49 -13.63
N ILE A 174 -21.96 10.80 -12.35
CA ILE A 174 -20.70 11.37 -11.84
C ILE A 174 -19.50 10.43 -12.05
N GLN A 175 -19.71 9.12 -12.15
CA GLN A 175 -18.66 8.12 -12.37
C GLN A 175 -18.37 7.84 -13.86
N LYS A 176 -19.20 8.36 -14.78
CA LYS A 176 -19.00 8.17 -16.22
C LYS A 176 -17.98 9.20 -16.71
N THR A 177 -16.88 8.73 -17.30
CA THR A 177 -15.89 9.62 -17.92
C THR A 177 -16.32 9.93 -19.34
N ASN A 178 -16.32 11.21 -19.69
CA ASN A 178 -16.76 11.68 -21.02
C ASN A 178 -15.55 11.91 -21.94
N LEU A 179 -15.78 11.93 -23.26
CA LEU A 179 -14.75 12.14 -24.29
C LEU A 179 -13.90 13.41 -24.06
N PRO A 180 -14.49 14.58 -23.67
CA PRO A 180 -13.71 15.78 -23.37
C PRO A 180 -12.74 15.61 -22.20
N GLN A 181 -13.08 14.82 -21.18
CA GLN A 181 -12.19 14.57 -20.03
C GLN A 181 -10.94 13.80 -20.48
N TRP A 182 -11.09 12.84 -21.39
CA TRP A 182 -9.97 12.11 -21.99
C TRP A 182 -9.10 13.00 -22.88
N VAL A 183 -9.70 13.92 -23.63
CA VAL A 183 -8.95 14.92 -24.43
C VAL A 183 -8.07 15.78 -23.52
N ILE A 184 -8.59 16.23 -22.37
CA ILE A 184 -7.81 17.01 -21.39
C ILE A 184 -6.63 16.19 -20.86
N VAL A 185 -6.84 14.90 -20.54
CA VAL A 185 -5.75 14.02 -20.10
C VAL A 185 -4.66 13.89 -21.15
N ILE A 186 -5.04 13.68 -22.42
CA ILE A 186 -4.08 13.57 -23.54
C ILE A 186 -3.34 14.89 -23.74
N ALA A 187 -4.04 16.02 -23.70
CA ALA A 187 -3.43 17.34 -23.81
C ALA A 187 -2.44 17.60 -22.67
N PHE A 188 -2.76 17.18 -21.44
CA PHE A 188 -1.86 17.30 -20.30
C PHE A 188 -0.61 16.43 -20.46
N ILE A 189 -0.73 15.21 -20.99
CA ILE A 189 0.42 14.36 -21.32
C ILE A 189 1.29 15.01 -22.39
N ALA A 190 0.69 15.53 -23.46
CA ALA A 190 1.42 16.25 -24.51
C ALA A 190 2.14 17.50 -23.97
N TYR A 191 1.50 18.22 -23.05
CA TYR A 191 2.10 19.36 -22.34
C TYR A 191 3.33 18.94 -21.52
N ILE A 192 3.25 17.84 -20.76
CA ILE A 192 4.40 17.30 -20.02
C ILE A 192 5.55 16.95 -20.97
N ILE A 193 5.25 16.27 -22.08
CA ILE A 193 6.26 15.92 -23.09
C ILE A 193 6.90 17.18 -23.68
N SER A 194 6.09 18.21 -23.96
CA SER A 194 6.57 19.49 -24.49
C SER A 194 7.48 20.21 -23.49
N ILE A 195 7.14 20.22 -22.19
CA ILE A 195 8.03 20.77 -21.15
C ILE A 195 9.37 20.05 -21.16
N VAL A 196 9.35 18.71 -21.14
CA VAL A 196 10.58 17.92 -21.11
C VAL A 196 11.44 18.21 -22.33
N TYR A 197 10.85 18.33 -23.51
CA TYR A 197 11.61 18.61 -24.74
C TYR A 197 12.18 20.04 -24.78
N LEU A 198 11.39 21.05 -24.41
CA LEU A 198 11.79 22.47 -24.51
C LEU A 198 12.70 22.93 -23.38
N PHE A 199 12.53 22.42 -22.16
CA PHE A 199 13.19 22.93 -20.97
C PHE A 199 14.26 22.00 -20.39
N ASN A 200 14.57 20.87 -21.05
CA ASN A 200 15.55 19.89 -20.57
C ASN A 200 16.89 20.54 -20.22
N ASP A 201 17.43 21.38 -21.11
CA ASP A 201 18.76 21.94 -20.94
C ASP A 201 18.79 23.01 -19.84
N ASN A 202 17.70 23.76 -19.67
CA ASN A 202 17.56 24.71 -18.58
C ASN A 202 17.42 24.01 -17.21
N PHE A 203 16.70 22.88 -17.13
CA PHE A 203 16.49 22.13 -15.88
C PHE A 203 17.68 21.27 -15.45
N LYS A 204 18.65 21.02 -16.33
CA LYS A 204 19.92 20.36 -15.96
C LYS A 204 20.84 21.26 -15.13
N VAL A 205 20.68 22.58 -15.20
CA VAL A 205 21.52 23.51 -14.45
C VAL A 205 21.24 23.32 -12.96
N PRO A 206 22.27 23.04 -12.13
CA PRO A 206 22.06 22.80 -10.71
C PRO A 206 21.50 24.06 -10.04
N PRO A 207 20.59 23.91 -9.06
CA PRO A 207 20.05 25.05 -8.34
C PRO A 207 21.16 25.76 -7.55
N ARG A 208 21.02 27.08 -7.43
CA ARG A 208 21.89 27.90 -6.58
C ARG A 208 21.30 27.99 -5.18
N GLU A 209 22.16 28.13 -4.17
CA GLU A 209 21.73 28.35 -2.79
C GLU A 209 20.99 29.68 -2.69
N LEU A 210 19.85 29.69 -2.00
CA LEU A 210 18.88 30.79 -2.05
C LEU A 210 19.42 32.09 -1.45
N PHE A 211 20.30 32.01 -0.44
CA PHE A 211 20.75 33.16 0.34
C PHE A 211 22.17 33.62 -0.01
N SER A 212 23.03 32.70 -0.41
CA SER A 212 24.43 32.89 -0.78
C SER A 212 24.58 33.12 -2.29
N GLY A 213 23.61 32.66 -3.10
CA GLY A 213 23.68 32.72 -4.56
C GLY A 213 24.75 31.82 -5.18
N LYS A 214 25.54 31.13 -4.34
CA LYS A 214 26.58 30.18 -4.73
C LYS A 214 25.99 28.93 -5.36
N SER A 215 26.71 28.34 -6.30
CA SER A 215 26.36 27.04 -6.87
C SER A 215 26.65 25.90 -5.89
N LEU A 216 25.98 24.75 -6.06
CA LEU A 216 26.22 23.53 -5.25
C LEU A 216 27.70 23.10 -5.26
N GLU A 217 28.41 23.33 -6.38
CA GLU A 217 29.83 23.03 -6.54
C GLU A 217 30.73 23.97 -5.73
N GLU A 218 30.37 25.26 -5.66
CA GLU A 218 31.10 26.27 -4.87
C GLU A 218 31.00 26.03 -3.35
N MET A 219 29.93 25.37 -2.88
CA MET A 219 29.78 25.01 -1.46
C MET A 219 30.49 23.71 -1.08
N GLN A 220 30.77 22.80 -2.02
CA GLN A 220 31.48 21.55 -1.74
C GLN A 220 33.01 21.71 -1.70
N GLN A 221 33.52 22.88 -2.10
CA GLN A 221 34.95 23.22 -2.12
C GLN A 221 35.41 24.06 -0.91
N GLU A 222 34.48 24.51 -0.06
CA GLU A 222 34.75 25.12 1.26
C GLU A 222 34.69 24.05 2.38
#